data_AF-A0A9Q9MPF1-F1
#
_entry.id   AF-A0A9Q9MPF1-F1
#
_cell.length_a   1.000
_cell.length_b   1.000
_cell.length_c   1.000
_cell.angle_alpha   90.00
_cell.angle_beta   90.00
_cell.angle_gamma   90.00
#
_symmetry.space_group_name_H-M   'P 1'
#
loop_
_entity.id
_entity.type
_entity.pdbx_description
1 polymer ?
#
loop_
_entity_poly.entity_id
_entity_poly.type
_entity_poly.pdbx_seq_one_letter_code
_entity_poly.pdbx_strand_id
1 'polypeptide(L)'
;MASENSIASLPAADAGTLVRIAGCEAVDLLLPDTNGVLRGKRVTADALSKVYRDGVCLPMSLIATDITGNTVEETGLGYAIGDADRICRPIEGSLRPVPWAPRPMAQLLLAMHTPEGGLFEVAPRAVLQRVLQGFDALGLTPVIAVELEFYLFDAVADAQGRPQTPRDPLTGERNDSTQVYSLQDLDDQRGFTDAVTAACRQQGIPADTAVAEYAPGQFEINLQHRADAVAACDEAILLKRTIKAIAQQQGKLASFMAKPFPGQAGSGLHLHVSLLDGAGHNVLASAADAPADPLRHAIAGLQRHADASLLMFAPHANSYRRFVSNAFVPLDASWGFNNRTVALRIPHSDAHNTRIEHRIAGADANPYLAAAAVLAAMLDGLRKPAEPTAPISGNAYAQSVFTPRSWQGAVDAFLGSAFIGEQFGTQFQHVFGQQKQRELLDYQVQVPDLDYARYLRTV
;
A
#
# COMPACT_ATOMS: atom_id res chain seq x y z
N MET A 1 -25.24 -3.07 23.41
CA MET A 1 -25.89 -3.61 22.20
C MET A 1 -26.55 -2.44 21.50
N ALA A 2 -26.34 -2.27 20.19
CA ALA A 2 -26.95 -1.18 19.43
C ALA A 2 -28.49 -1.24 19.49
N SER A 3 -29.17 -0.14 19.80
CA SER A 3 -30.65 -0.08 19.76
C SER A 3 -31.21 -0.24 18.33
N GLU A 4 -32.39 -0.85 18.18
CA GLU A 4 -33.06 -1.05 16.87
C GLU A 4 -33.23 0.24 16.07
N ASN A 5 -33.57 1.34 16.75
CA ASN A 5 -33.68 2.67 16.14
C ASN A 5 -32.33 3.21 15.62
N SER A 6 -31.21 2.84 16.25
CA SER A 6 -29.86 3.23 15.79
C SER A 6 -29.51 2.49 14.50
N ILE A 7 -29.85 1.19 14.40
CA ILE A 7 -29.57 0.35 13.23
C ILE A 7 -30.36 0.83 12.00
N ALA A 8 -31.63 1.20 12.17
CA ALA A 8 -32.49 1.66 11.08
C ALA A 8 -32.02 2.96 10.40
N SER A 9 -31.13 3.72 11.04
CA SER A 9 -30.59 4.98 10.50
C SER A 9 -29.31 4.83 9.67
N LEU A 10 -28.76 3.62 9.59
CA LEU A 10 -27.53 3.32 8.85
C LEU A 10 -27.85 2.96 7.39
N PRO A 11 -26.90 3.12 6.46
CA PRO A 11 -27.02 2.56 5.12
C PRO A 11 -27.29 1.05 5.17
N ALA A 12 -28.11 0.54 4.26
CA ALA A 12 -28.62 -0.83 4.31
C ALA A 12 -27.52 -1.91 4.40
N ALA A 13 -26.40 -1.71 3.68
CA ALA A 13 -25.26 -2.63 3.71
C ALA A 13 -24.57 -2.69 5.09
N ASP A 14 -24.42 -1.55 5.75
CA ASP A 14 -23.78 -1.46 7.07
C ASP A 14 -24.74 -1.88 8.18
N ALA A 15 -26.02 -1.54 8.09
CA ALA A 15 -27.07 -2.05 8.97
C ALA A 15 -27.09 -3.58 8.96
N GLY A 16 -27.09 -4.19 7.76
CA GLY A 16 -27.05 -5.64 7.59
C GLY A 16 -25.78 -6.26 8.19
N THR A 17 -24.63 -5.59 8.05
CA THR A 17 -23.38 -6.05 8.69
C THR A 17 -23.47 -5.98 10.20
N LEU A 18 -23.95 -4.87 10.76
CA LEU A 18 -24.05 -4.69 12.21
C LEU A 18 -24.98 -5.73 12.85
N VAL A 19 -26.10 -6.07 12.20
CA VAL A 19 -27.02 -7.14 12.65
C VAL A 19 -26.34 -8.50 12.68
N ARG A 20 -25.46 -8.81 11.72
CA ARG A 20 -24.69 -10.08 11.72
C ARG A 20 -23.66 -10.14 12.86
N ILE A 21 -23.22 -9.01 13.39
CA ILE A 21 -22.30 -8.94 14.53
C ILE A 21 -23.15 -8.87 15.80
N ALA A 22 -23.80 -9.99 16.13
CA ALA A 22 -24.67 -10.09 17.31
C ALA A 22 -23.92 -9.63 18.57
N GLY A 23 -24.55 -8.71 19.31
CA GLY A 23 -23.95 -8.17 20.53
C GLY A 23 -22.83 -7.15 20.32
N CYS A 24 -22.64 -6.59 19.11
CA CYS A 24 -21.58 -5.62 18.83
C CYS A 24 -21.49 -4.53 19.91
N GLU A 25 -20.32 -4.43 20.56
CA GLU A 25 -20.08 -3.52 21.67
C GLU A 25 -19.44 -2.22 21.20
N ALA A 26 -18.49 -2.31 20.26
CA ALA A 26 -17.66 -1.20 19.84
C ALA A 26 -17.29 -1.27 18.35
N VAL A 27 -17.05 -0.09 17.78
CA VAL A 27 -16.63 0.10 16.39
C VAL A 27 -15.32 0.88 16.36
N ASP A 28 -14.30 0.34 15.70
CA ASP A 28 -13.09 1.08 15.34
C ASP A 28 -13.37 1.93 14.11
N LEU A 29 -13.33 3.25 14.25
CA LEU A 29 -13.40 4.18 13.13
C LEU A 29 -11.99 4.43 12.61
N LEU A 30 -11.75 4.14 11.33
CA LEU A 30 -10.43 4.01 10.73
C LEU A 30 -10.23 5.01 9.60
N LEU A 31 -9.28 5.92 9.74
CA LEU A 31 -8.84 6.88 8.75
C LEU A 31 -7.40 6.53 8.31
N PRO A 32 -7.19 6.09 7.06
CA PRO A 32 -5.84 5.95 6.52
C PRO A 32 -5.15 7.31 6.36
N ASP A 33 -4.00 7.49 7.01
CA ASP A 33 -3.13 8.66 6.79
C ASP A 33 -2.25 8.47 5.53
N THR A 34 -1.46 9.49 5.17
CA THR A 34 -0.53 9.45 4.01
C THR A 34 0.51 8.34 4.09
N ASN A 35 0.87 7.86 5.28
CA ASN A 35 1.73 6.68 5.47
C ASN A 35 1.01 5.34 5.28
N GLY A 36 -0.32 5.36 5.10
CA GLY A 36 -1.15 4.16 5.09
C GLY A 36 -1.33 3.57 6.49
N VAL A 37 -1.04 4.34 7.55
CA VAL A 37 -1.30 3.96 8.93
C VAL A 37 -2.76 4.29 9.25
N LEU A 38 -3.47 3.33 9.84
CA LEU A 38 -4.85 3.51 10.25
C LEU A 38 -4.92 4.27 11.58
N ARG A 39 -5.41 5.51 11.52
CA ARG A 39 -5.66 6.39 12.67
C ARG A 39 -7.16 6.45 12.98
N GLY A 40 -7.57 6.90 14.16
CA GLY A 40 -8.98 7.19 14.43
C GLY A 40 -9.41 6.94 15.87
N LYS A 41 -10.68 6.57 16.05
CA LYS A 41 -11.34 6.49 17.36
C LYS A 41 -12.15 5.21 17.50
N ARG A 42 -12.18 4.66 18.70
CA ARG A 42 -13.12 3.58 19.08
C ARG A 42 -14.36 4.18 19.70
N VAL A 43 -15.53 3.84 19.17
CA VAL A 43 -16.83 4.28 19.69
C VAL A 43 -17.68 3.09 20.09
N THR A 44 -18.73 3.32 20.89
CA THR A 44 -19.73 2.28 21.14
C THR A 44 -20.56 2.02 19.88
N ALA A 45 -21.11 0.82 19.73
CA ALA A 45 -21.99 0.51 18.60
C ALA A 45 -23.24 1.41 18.56
N ASP A 46 -23.76 1.83 19.73
CA ASP A 46 -24.89 2.78 19.82
C ASP A 46 -24.57 4.16 19.22
N ALA A 47 -23.31 4.60 19.28
CA ALA A 47 -22.90 5.89 18.74
C ALA A 47 -22.87 5.92 17.21
N LEU A 48 -22.99 4.77 16.53
CA LEU A 48 -22.80 4.68 15.09
C LEU A 48 -23.82 5.53 14.31
N SER A 49 -25.10 5.54 14.70
CA SER A 49 -26.12 6.42 14.10
C SER A 49 -25.74 7.90 14.17
N LYS A 50 -25.18 8.35 15.30
CA LYS A 50 -24.66 9.71 15.46
C LYS A 50 -23.46 9.94 14.52
N VAL A 51 -22.55 8.98 14.40
CA VAL A 51 -21.38 9.09 13.53
C VAL A 51 -21.78 9.20 12.05
N TYR A 52 -22.79 8.46 11.58
CA TYR A 52 -23.29 8.60 10.19
C TYR A 52 -23.95 9.96 9.95
N ARG A 53 -24.74 10.45 10.90
CA ARG A 53 -25.44 11.73 10.78
C ARG A 53 -24.47 12.92 10.85
N ASP A 54 -23.67 12.98 11.91
CA ASP A 54 -22.91 14.18 12.28
C ASP A 54 -21.44 14.09 11.84
N GLY A 55 -20.93 12.89 11.56
CA GLY A 55 -19.50 12.61 11.43
C GLY A 55 -18.79 12.54 12.79
N VAL A 56 -17.46 12.43 12.74
CA VAL A 56 -16.58 12.50 13.92
C VAL A 56 -15.44 13.46 13.67
N CYS A 57 -15.13 14.30 14.65
CA CYS A 57 -14.01 15.23 14.57
C CYS A 57 -12.67 14.52 14.78
N LEU A 58 -11.71 14.78 13.90
CA LEU A 58 -10.29 14.42 14.06
C LEU A 58 -9.42 15.63 13.70
N PRO A 59 -8.26 15.84 14.35
CA PRO A 59 -7.34 16.92 13.99
C PRO A 59 -6.91 16.81 12.53
N MET A 60 -6.80 17.95 11.84
CA MET A 60 -6.44 17.96 10.42
C MET A 60 -5.04 17.41 10.17
N SER A 61 -4.10 17.70 11.09
CA SER A 61 -2.72 17.21 11.03
C SER A 61 -2.64 15.68 10.96
N LEU A 62 -3.65 14.96 11.47
CA LEU A 62 -3.67 13.51 11.59
C LEU A 62 -3.48 12.80 10.23
N ILE A 63 -3.91 13.42 9.13
CA ILE A 63 -3.73 12.84 7.79
C ILE A 63 -2.26 12.85 7.34
N ALA A 64 -1.45 13.74 7.90
CA ALA A 64 -0.09 14.06 7.46
C ALA A 64 0.94 14.02 8.60
N THR A 65 0.67 13.26 9.66
CA THR A 65 1.67 13.00 10.70
C THR A 65 2.86 12.24 10.11
N ASP A 66 4.03 12.42 10.71
CA ASP A 66 5.18 11.56 10.41
C ASP A 66 4.89 10.07 10.72
N ILE A 67 5.78 9.18 10.28
CA ILE A 67 5.63 7.73 10.50
C ILE A 67 5.53 7.33 11.99
N THR A 68 6.02 8.16 12.91
CA THR A 68 5.91 7.93 14.36
C THR A 68 4.63 8.52 14.98
N GLY A 69 3.88 9.32 14.20
CA GLY A 69 2.61 9.93 14.61
C GLY A 69 2.72 11.36 15.12
N ASN A 70 3.86 12.05 14.94
CA ASN A 70 3.97 13.46 15.31
C ASN A 70 3.48 14.38 14.20
N THR A 71 2.96 15.54 14.61
CA THR A 71 2.63 16.64 13.72
C THR A 71 3.88 17.22 13.07
N VAL A 72 3.84 17.40 11.74
CA VAL A 72 4.91 18.06 10.97
C VAL A 72 4.46 19.48 10.63
N GLU A 73 5.02 20.48 11.31
CA GLU A 73 4.63 21.89 11.15
C GLU A 73 4.82 22.40 9.72
N GLU A 74 5.87 21.94 9.05
CA GLU A 74 6.22 22.36 7.69
C GLU A 74 5.18 21.93 6.64
N THR A 75 4.23 21.07 6.99
CA THR A 75 3.07 20.74 6.12
C THR A 75 2.04 21.87 6.05
N GLY A 76 2.08 22.83 6.98
CA GLY A 76 1.06 23.86 7.13
C GLY A 76 -0.26 23.37 7.74
N LEU A 77 -0.34 22.10 8.18
CA LEU A 77 -1.51 21.52 8.84
C LEU A 77 -1.38 21.43 10.37
N GLY A 78 -0.27 21.93 10.93
CA GLY A 78 0.11 21.73 12.33
C GLY A 78 -0.45 22.74 13.33
N TYR A 79 0.24 22.85 14.46
CA TYR A 79 -0.17 23.67 15.60
C TYR A 79 -0.15 25.17 15.29
N ALA A 80 0.68 25.62 14.34
CA ALA A 80 0.75 27.04 13.96
C ALA A 80 -0.60 27.61 13.46
N ILE A 81 -1.46 26.76 12.89
CA ILE A 81 -2.84 27.13 12.48
C ILE A 81 -3.91 26.67 13.47
N GLY A 82 -3.49 26.17 14.64
CA GLY A 82 -4.33 25.66 15.70
C GLY A 82 -4.74 24.19 15.57
N ASP A 83 -4.28 23.47 14.54
CA ASP A 83 -4.63 22.05 14.26
C ASP A 83 -6.12 21.74 14.44
N ALA A 84 -6.95 22.59 13.82
CA ALA A 84 -8.39 22.54 14.01
C ALA A 84 -8.98 21.21 13.53
N ASP A 85 -9.96 20.72 14.26
CA ASP A 85 -10.70 19.52 13.90
C ASP A 85 -11.34 19.63 12.51
N ARG A 86 -11.28 18.53 11.76
CA ARG A 86 -12.05 18.28 10.55
C ARG A 86 -13.09 17.20 10.79
N ILE A 87 -14.23 17.33 10.11
CA ILE A 87 -15.27 16.31 10.14
C ILE A 87 -14.82 15.14 9.26
N CYS A 88 -14.75 13.95 9.88
CA CYS A 88 -14.54 12.70 9.19
C CYS A 88 -15.86 11.93 9.13
N ARG A 89 -16.25 11.47 7.95
CA ARG A 89 -17.52 10.78 7.71
C ARG A 89 -17.29 9.31 7.38
N PRO A 90 -18.20 8.41 7.79
CA PRO A 90 -18.19 7.02 7.35
C PRO A 90 -18.14 6.87 5.84
N ILE A 91 -17.34 5.90 5.39
CA ILE A 91 -17.43 5.38 4.04
C ILE A 91 -18.53 4.32 4.05
N GLU A 92 -19.65 4.62 3.43
CA GLU A 92 -20.79 3.71 3.36
C GLU A 92 -20.40 2.37 2.74
N GLY A 93 -20.94 1.28 3.28
CA GLY A 93 -20.65 -0.08 2.87
C GLY A 93 -19.31 -0.63 3.37
N SER A 94 -18.52 0.14 4.13
CA SER A 94 -17.20 -0.29 4.65
C SER A 94 -17.25 -0.92 6.06
N LEU A 95 -18.41 -1.00 6.71
CA LEU A 95 -18.50 -1.61 8.04
C LEU A 95 -18.18 -3.11 7.92
N ARG A 96 -17.24 -3.62 8.71
CA ARG A 96 -16.81 -5.03 8.72
C ARG A 96 -16.58 -5.54 10.15
N PRO A 97 -16.71 -6.85 10.41
CA PRO A 97 -16.35 -7.42 11.70
C PRO A 97 -14.85 -7.34 11.98
N VAL A 98 -14.48 -7.37 13.26
CA VAL A 98 -13.09 -7.50 13.73
C VAL A 98 -12.93 -8.90 14.34
N PRO A 99 -12.64 -9.93 13.53
CA PRO A 99 -12.72 -11.34 13.97
C PRO A 99 -11.68 -11.71 15.03
N TRP A 100 -10.61 -10.92 15.15
CA TRP A 100 -9.58 -11.09 16.17
C TRP A 100 -9.87 -10.33 17.48
N ALA A 101 -10.98 -9.59 17.57
CA ALA A 101 -11.32 -8.90 18.81
C ALA A 101 -11.75 -9.90 19.88
N PRO A 102 -11.36 -9.72 21.16
CA PRO A 102 -11.78 -10.60 22.26
C PRO A 102 -13.27 -10.47 22.62
N ARG A 103 -13.97 -9.52 21.99
CA ARG A 103 -15.39 -9.21 22.17
C ARG A 103 -16.00 -8.81 20.83
N PRO A 104 -17.33 -8.93 20.63
CA PRO A 104 -17.97 -8.58 19.36
C PRO A 104 -17.71 -7.12 18.97
N MET A 105 -16.95 -6.92 17.90
CA MET A 105 -16.53 -5.60 17.43
C MET A 105 -16.62 -5.49 15.91
N ALA A 106 -16.81 -4.25 15.46
CA ALA A 106 -16.74 -3.88 14.05
C ALA A 106 -15.63 -2.84 13.80
N GLN A 107 -15.33 -2.61 12.54
CA GLN A 107 -14.47 -1.55 12.06
C GLN A 107 -15.13 -0.88 10.85
N LEU A 108 -14.88 0.42 10.67
CA LEU A 108 -15.50 1.25 9.65
C LEU A 108 -14.46 2.22 9.12
N LEU A 109 -14.33 2.33 7.79
CA LEU A 109 -13.47 3.33 7.20
C LEU A 109 -14.11 4.72 7.27
N LEU A 110 -13.28 5.73 7.48
CA LEU A 110 -13.65 7.14 7.46
C LEU A 110 -12.96 7.84 6.30
N ALA A 111 -13.58 8.91 5.81
CA ALA A 111 -12.95 9.89 4.95
C ALA A 111 -12.98 11.26 5.63
N MET A 112 -11.87 12.00 5.57
CA MET A 112 -11.80 13.37 6.09
C MET A 112 -12.37 14.35 5.06
N HIS A 113 -13.15 15.34 5.51
CA HIS A 113 -13.78 16.34 4.65
C HIS A 113 -13.24 17.75 4.88
N THR A 114 -13.33 18.58 3.85
CA THR A 114 -13.11 20.03 3.97
C THR A 114 -14.33 20.70 4.65
N PRO A 115 -14.18 21.93 5.20
CA PRO A 115 -15.31 22.70 5.74
C PRO A 115 -16.41 22.96 4.71
N GLU A 116 -16.02 23.15 3.46
CA GLU A 116 -16.92 23.44 2.34
C GLU A 116 -17.66 22.18 1.86
N GLY A 117 -17.29 21.01 2.36
CA GLY A 117 -17.79 19.71 1.91
C GLY A 117 -16.94 19.14 0.78
N GLY A 118 -17.07 17.82 0.58
CA GLY A 118 -16.15 17.04 -0.25
C GLY A 118 -14.93 16.54 0.54
N LEU A 119 -14.12 15.71 -0.11
CA LEU A 119 -12.98 15.07 0.52
C LEU A 119 -11.81 16.03 0.69
N PHE A 120 -11.08 15.88 1.79
CA PHE A 120 -9.85 16.61 1.99
C PHE A 120 -8.80 16.16 0.96
N GLU A 121 -8.31 17.10 0.15
CA GLU A 121 -7.52 16.80 -1.06
C GLU A 121 -6.18 16.11 -0.79
N VAL A 122 -5.63 16.27 0.41
CA VAL A 122 -4.40 15.59 0.86
C VAL A 122 -4.65 14.12 1.21
N ALA A 123 -5.90 13.73 1.50
CA ALA A 123 -6.20 12.37 1.91
C ALA A 123 -5.91 11.37 0.77
N PRO A 124 -5.21 10.24 1.03
CA PRO A 124 -4.80 9.30 -0.02
C PRO A 124 -5.94 8.80 -0.91
N ARG A 125 -7.13 8.60 -0.32
CA ARG A 125 -8.35 8.23 -1.06
C ARG A 125 -8.75 9.31 -2.07
N ALA A 126 -8.70 10.58 -1.68
CA ALA A 126 -9.04 11.70 -2.54
C ALA A 126 -8.04 11.86 -3.69
N VAL A 127 -6.74 11.67 -3.39
CA VAL A 127 -5.67 11.69 -4.38
C VAL A 127 -5.90 10.63 -5.47
N LEU A 128 -6.23 9.39 -5.09
CA LEU A 128 -6.55 8.34 -6.06
C LEU A 128 -7.82 8.66 -6.86
N GLN A 129 -8.89 9.10 -6.20
CA GLN A 129 -10.15 9.44 -6.88
C GLN A 129 -9.99 10.56 -7.91
N ARG A 130 -9.15 11.57 -7.63
CA ARG A 130 -8.81 12.62 -8.58
C ARG A 130 -8.19 12.06 -9.86
N VAL A 131 -7.31 11.06 -9.76
CA VAL A 131 -6.70 10.41 -10.93
C VAL A 131 -7.75 9.62 -11.73
N LEU A 132 -8.64 8.91 -11.04
CA LEU A 132 -9.67 8.08 -11.67
C LEU A 132 -10.65 8.91 -12.52
N GLN A 133 -10.99 10.13 -12.10
CA GLN A 133 -11.78 11.08 -12.91
C GLN A 133 -11.17 11.32 -14.29
N GLY A 134 -9.85 11.22 -14.39
CA GLY A 134 -9.14 11.38 -15.66
C GLY A 134 -9.33 10.21 -16.62
N PHE A 135 -9.54 8.99 -16.11
CA PHE A 135 -9.89 7.80 -16.90
C PHE A 135 -11.35 7.80 -17.29
N ASP A 136 -12.25 8.27 -16.41
CA ASP A 136 -13.67 8.45 -16.74
C ASP A 136 -13.84 9.36 -17.97
N ALA A 137 -13.03 10.43 -18.06
CA ALA A 137 -13.02 11.34 -19.21
C ALA A 137 -12.54 10.68 -20.53
N LEU A 138 -11.81 9.56 -20.45
CA LEU A 138 -11.41 8.75 -21.60
C LEU A 138 -12.37 7.58 -21.86
N GLY A 139 -13.42 7.40 -21.05
CA GLY A 139 -14.30 6.25 -21.11
C GLY A 139 -13.59 4.93 -20.79
N LEU A 140 -12.55 5.00 -19.95
CA LEU A 140 -11.74 3.85 -19.54
C LEU A 140 -11.97 3.55 -18.06
N THR A 141 -12.01 2.27 -17.70
CA THR A 141 -12.11 1.80 -16.32
C THR A 141 -10.83 1.07 -15.94
N PRO A 142 -10.01 1.61 -15.02
CA PRO A 142 -8.88 0.89 -14.48
C PRO A 142 -9.33 -0.31 -13.63
N VAL A 143 -8.73 -1.46 -13.90
CA VAL A 143 -8.88 -2.67 -13.09
C VAL A 143 -7.55 -2.94 -12.42
N ILE A 144 -7.52 -2.99 -11.09
CA ILE A 144 -6.28 -3.20 -10.33
C ILE A 144 -6.34 -4.40 -9.39
N ALA A 145 -5.19 -5.02 -9.16
CA ALA A 145 -4.96 -5.98 -8.09
C ALA A 145 -3.65 -5.64 -7.36
N VAL A 146 -3.63 -5.90 -6.06
CA VAL A 146 -2.50 -5.60 -5.17
C VAL A 146 -1.97 -6.91 -4.61
N GLU A 147 -0.68 -7.16 -4.83
CA GLU A 147 0.09 -8.23 -4.20
C GLU A 147 0.88 -7.63 -3.04
N LEU A 148 0.80 -8.24 -1.84
CA LEU A 148 1.50 -7.75 -0.66
C LEU A 148 2.39 -8.83 -0.08
N GLU A 149 3.69 -8.56 -0.15
CA GLU A 149 4.69 -9.34 0.55
C GLU A 149 4.85 -8.83 2.00
N PHE A 150 5.13 -9.75 2.91
CA PHE A 150 5.43 -9.45 4.31
C PHE A 150 6.33 -10.53 4.89
N TYR A 151 7.01 -10.18 5.99
CA TYR A 151 7.69 -11.17 6.82
C TYR A 151 6.85 -11.51 8.04
N LEU A 152 6.89 -12.78 8.43
CA LEU A 152 6.48 -13.25 9.74
C LEU A 152 7.73 -13.44 10.60
N PHE A 153 7.65 -12.98 11.85
CA PHE A 153 8.72 -13.06 12.84
C PHE A 153 8.17 -13.62 14.16
N ASP A 154 9.08 -14.07 15.02
CA ASP A 154 8.78 -14.19 16.45
C ASP A 154 8.35 -12.83 17.02
N ALA A 155 7.47 -12.86 18.04
CA ALA A 155 7.08 -11.64 18.75
C ALA A 155 8.23 -10.98 19.53
N VAL A 156 9.25 -11.76 19.90
CA VAL A 156 10.42 -11.28 20.65
C VAL A 156 11.65 -11.36 19.78
N ALA A 157 12.41 -10.28 19.76
CA ALA A 157 13.68 -10.18 19.05
C ALA A 157 14.77 -11.04 19.71
N ASP A 158 15.90 -11.24 19.01
CA ASP A 158 17.08 -11.89 19.59
C ASP A 158 17.75 -11.05 20.69
N ALA A 159 18.83 -11.59 21.27
CA ALA A 159 19.58 -10.91 22.33
C ALA A 159 20.23 -9.58 21.89
N GLN A 160 20.30 -9.31 20.59
CA GLN A 160 20.80 -8.07 19.98
C GLN A 160 19.65 -7.17 19.50
N GLY A 161 18.39 -7.52 19.81
CA GLY A 161 17.21 -6.76 19.40
C GLY A 161 16.84 -6.91 17.92
N ARG A 162 17.34 -7.92 17.22
CA ARG A 162 17.01 -8.17 15.80
C ARG A 162 15.82 -9.12 15.63
N PRO A 163 14.99 -8.92 14.60
CA PRO A 163 13.89 -9.85 14.30
C PRO A 163 14.42 -11.24 13.94
N GLN A 164 13.65 -12.28 14.27
CA GLN A 164 13.95 -13.67 13.94
C GLN A 164 12.76 -14.31 13.24
N THR A 165 13.01 -15.19 12.26
CA THR A 165 11.96 -15.99 11.61
C THR A 165 11.27 -16.88 12.64
N PRO A 166 9.96 -17.17 12.49
CA PRO A 166 9.24 -18.01 13.43
C PRO A 166 9.83 -19.41 13.50
N ARG A 167 9.73 -20.04 14.67
CA ARG A 167 9.98 -21.48 14.81
C ARG A 167 8.84 -22.27 14.18
N ASP A 168 9.19 -23.37 13.53
CA ASP A 168 8.21 -24.36 13.12
C ASP A 168 7.52 -24.96 14.37
N PRO A 169 6.18 -25.01 14.44
CA PRO A 169 5.47 -25.49 15.63
C PRO A 169 5.67 -26.97 15.95
N LEU A 170 6.03 -27.80 14.97
CA LEU A 170 6.15 -29.26 15.14
C LEU A 170 7.57 -29.68 15.55
N THR A 171 8.57 -29.08 14.92
CA THR A 171 10.00 -29.41 15.07
C THR A 171 10.70 -28.47 16.05
N GLY A 172 10.21 -27.25 16.23
CA GLY A 172 10.86 -26.20 17.02
C GLY A 172 12.09 -25.57 16.35
N GLU A 173 12.43 -26.02 15.14
CA GLU A 173 13.54 -25.51 14.33
C GLU A 173 13.19 -24.14 13.72
N ARG A 174 14.20 -23.35 13.35
CA ARG A 174 14.00 -22.11 12.57
C ARG A 174 14.37 -22.38 11.13
N ASN A 175 13.54 -21.92 10.20
CA ASN A 175 13.94 -21.91 8.80
C ASN A 175 15.00 -20.81 8.57
N ASP A 176 16.16 -21.23 8.06
CA ASP A 176 17.28 -20.36 7.66
C ASP A 176 17.60 -20.47 6.16
N SER A 177 16.84 -21.27 5.41
CA SER A 177 17.06 -21.54 3.99
C SER A 177 15.96 -20.94 3.12
N THR A 178 16.33 -20.32 1.99
CA THR A 178 15.35 -19.79 1.03
C THR A 178 14.82 -20.91 0.14
N GLN A 179 13.54 -21.25 0.27
CA GLN A 179 12.83 -22.22 -0.58
C GLN A 179 11.60 -21.56 -1.21
N VAL A 180 11.81 -20.82 -2.30
CA VAL A 180 10.75 -20.09 -3.01
C VAL A 180 9.65 -21.05 -3.46
N TYR A 181 8.37 -20.70 -3.24
CA TYR A 181 7.21 -21.55 -3.52
C TYR A 181 7.17 -22.87 -2.72
N SER A 182 7.91 -22.96 -1.60
CA SER A 182 7.85 -24.12 -0.71
C SER A 182 6.45 -24.31 -0.12
N LEU A 183 5.81 -25.44 -0.45
CA LEU A 183 4.58 -25.85 0.20
C LEU A 183 4.82 -26.22 1.67
N GLN A 184 6.02 -26.71 2.00
CA GLN A 184 6.37 -27.01 3.39
C GLN A 184 6.39 -25.75 4.24
N ASP A 185 6.95 -24.64 3.73
CA ASP A 185 6.99 -23.36 4.47
C ASP A 185 5.59 -22.80 4.71
N LEU A 186 4.66 -23.02 3.76
CA LEU A 186 3.24 -22.71 3.94
C LEU A 186 2.57 -23.63 4.95
N ASP A 187 2.91 -24.92 4.95
CA ASP A 187 2.36 -25.95 5.83
C ASP A 187 2.82 -25.76 7.29
N ASP A 188 4.10 -25.41 7.50
CA ASP A 188 4.69 -25.06 8.80
C ASP A 188 3.97 -23.87 9.43
N GLN A 189 3.48 -22.95 8.60
CA GLN A 189 2.70 -21.78 9.03
C GLN A 189 1.20 -21.90 8.73
N ARG A 190 0.67 -23.10 8.50
CA ARG A 190 -0.74 -23.33 8.14
C ARG A 190 -1.73 -22.70 9.11
N GLY A 191 -1.48 -22.85 10.42
CA GLY A 191 -2.36 -22.27 11.44
C GLY A 191 -2.47 -20.74 11.35
N PHE A 192 -1.44 -20.07 10.84
CA PHE A 192 -1.46 -18.63 10.57
C PHE A 192 -2.20 -18.31 9.27
N THR A 193 -1.85 -18.97 8.16
CA THR A 193 -2.44 -18.69 6.84
C THR A 193 -3.95 -19.02 6.79
N ASP A 194 -4.38 -20.10 7.43
CA ASP A 194 -5.80 -20.47 7.56
C ASP A 194 -6.59 -19.42 8.37
N ALA A 195 -6.00 -18.91 9.46
CA ALA A 195 -6.64 -17.89 10.30
C ALA A 195 -6.75 -16.54 9.57
N VAL A 196 -5.73 -16.14 8.80
CA VAL A 196 -5.80 -14.96 7.93
C VAL A 196 -6.90 -15.13 6.87
N THR A 197 -6.97 -16.30 6.22
CA THR A 197 -7.99 -16.62 5.22
C THR A 197 -9.40 -16.53 5.82
N ALA A 198 -9.61 -17.13 7.00
CA ALA A 198 -10.90 -17.09 7.69
C ALA A 198 -11.30 -15.65 8.08
N ALA A 199 -10.35 -14.84 8.54
CA ALA A 199 -10.58 -13.44 8.87
C ALA A 199 -10.92 -12.60 7.63
N CYS A 200 -10.20 -12.79 6.52
CA CYS A 200 -10.47 -12.12 5.25
C CYS A 200 -11.87 -12.44 4.73
N ARG A 201 -12.30 -13.71 4.79
CA ARG A 201 -13.67 -14.12 4.41
C ARG A 201 -14.74 -13.42 5.24
N GLN A 202 -14.55 -13.30 6.55
CA GLN A 202 -15.50 -12.59 7.43
C GLN A 202 -15.57 -11.09 7.14
N GLN A 203 -14.46 -10.50 6.71
CA GLN A 203 -14.38 -9.08 6.34
C GLN A 203 -14.72 -8.81 4.86
N GLY A 204 -14.96 -9.85 4.06
CA GLY A 204 -15.17 -9.71 2.62
C GLY A 204 -13.94 -9.17 1.87
N ILE A 205 -12.73 -9.37 2.42
CA ILE A 205 -11.47 -9.06 1.72
C ILE A 205 -11.22 -10.20 0.72
N PRO A 206 -11.07 -9.92 -0.59
CA PRO A 206 -10.94 -10.93 -1.63
C PRO A 206 -9.49 -11.43 -1.73
N ALA A 207 -8.94 -11.94 -0.63
CA ALA A 207 -7.66 -12.63 -0.62
C ALA A 207 -7.79 -13.98 -1.34
N ASP A 208 -6.87 -14.25 -2.27
CA ASP A 208 -6.92 -15.39 -3.17
C ASP A 208 -5.83 -16.43 -2.85
N THR A 209 -4.57 -16.08 -3.14
CA THR A 209 -3.45 -17.01 -3.08
C THR A 209 -2.42 -16.55 -2.04
N ALA A 210 -1.86 -17.51 -1.29
CA ALA A 210 -0.72 -17.31 -0.40
C ALA A 210 0.51 -18.04 -0.94
N VAL A 211 1.68 -17.40 -0.88
CA VAL A 211 2.94 -17.93 -1.43
C VAL A 211 4.06 -17.76 -0.41
N ALA A 212 4.95 -18.76 -0.31
CA ALA A 212 6.24 -18.62 0.38
C ALA A 212 7.28 -17.99 -0.56
N GLU A 213 7.91 -16.91 -0.11
CA GLU A 213 8.64 -15.97 -0.97
C GLU A 213 10.17 -16.14 -0.91
N TYR A 214 10.90 -15.24 -1.59
CA TYR A 214 12.37 -15.27 -1.77
C TYR A 214 13.21 -15.04 -0.49
N ALA A 215 12.68 -15.26 0.70
CA ALA A 215 13.45 -15.29 1.94
C ALA A 215 12.75 -16.13 3.04
N PRO A 216 13.52 -16.67 4.00
CA PRO A 216 12.94 -17.41 5.13
C PRO A 216 11.94 -16.54 5.91
N GLY A 217 10.75 -17.08 6.15
CA GLY A 217 9.67 -16.37 6.84
C GLY A 217 9.00 -15.25 6.03
N GLN A 218 9.31 -15.10 4.74
CA GLN A 218 8.63 -14.17 3.84
C GLN A 218 7.46 -14.87 3.15
N PHE A 219 6.32 -14.17 3.10
CA PHE A 219 5.10 -14.63 2.46
C PHE A 219 4.49 -13.52 1.61
N GLU A 220 3.68 -13.91 0.63
CA GLU A 220 2.84 -13.02 -0.18
C GLU A 220 1.38 -13.43 -0.05
N ILE A 221 0.47 -12.45 -0.02
CA ILE A 221 -0.97 -12.66 -0.20
C ILE A 221 -1.49 -11.75 -1.32
N ASN A 222 -2.19 -12.36 -2.27
CA ASN A 222 -2.72 -11.68 -3.46
C ASN A 222 -4.20 -11.34 -3.31
N LEU A 223 -4.57 -10.12 -3.70
CA LEU A 223 -5.96 -9.69 -3.79
C LEU A 223 -6.49 -9.86 -5.22
N GLN A 224 -7.77 -10.20 -5.35
CA GLN A 224 -8.43 -10.30 -6.65
C GLN A 224 -8.48 -8.94 -7.37
N HIS A 225 -8.56 -9.00 -8.69
CA HIS A 225 -8.69 -7.82 -9.54
C HIS A 225 -10.04 -7.12 -9.30
N ARG A 226 -10.02 -5.79 -9.17
CA ARG A 226 -11.18 -4.94 -8.93
C ARG A 226 -11.26 -3.83 -9.98
N ALA A 227 -12.44 -3.68 -10.59
CA ALA A 227 -12.79 -2.53 -11.43
C ALA A 227 -13.14 -1.27 -10.61
N ASP A 228 -13.02 -1.35 -9.29
CA ASP A 228 -13.04 -0.22 -8.37
C ASP A 228 -11.67 -0.15 -7.70
N ALA A 229 -10.81 0.72 -8.22
CA ALA A 229 -9.45 0.89 -7.72
C ALA A 229 -9.41 1.41 -6.27
N VAL A 230 -10.40 2.19 -5.85
CA VAL A 230 -10.46 2.70 -4.47
C VAL A 230 -10.78 1.56 -3.51
N ALA A 231 -11.76 0.72 -3.85
CA ALA A 231 -12.09 -0.47 -3.06
C ALA A 231 -10.90 -1.45 -2.97
N ALA A 232 -10.15 -1.65 -4.06
CA ALA A 232 -8.96 -2.49 -4.04
C ALA A 232 -7.91 -1.99 -3.04
N CYS A 233 -7.72 -0.67 -2.94
CA CYS A 233 -6.81 -0.06 -1.97
C CYS A 233 -7.35 -0.11 -0.53
N ASP A 234 -8.67 0.05 -0.33
CA ASP A 234 -9.33 -0.19 0.97
C ASP A 234 -9.04 -1.61 1.46
N GLU A 235 -9.23 -2.60 0.59
CA GLU A 235 -9.00 -4.02 0.84
C GLU A 235 -7.52 -4.30 1.17
N ALA A 236 -6.58 -3.68 0.45
CA ALA A 236 -5.15 -3.81 0.70
C ALA A 236 -4.73 -3.27 2.07
N ILE A 237 -5.25 -2.11 2.49
CA ILE A 237 -4.96 -1.58 3.84
C ILE A 237 -5.57 -2.45 4.93
N LEU A 238 -6.81 -2.91 4.74
CA LEU A 238 -7.47 -3.79 5.70
C LEU A 238 -6.77 -5.16 5.77
N LEU A 239 -6.25 -5.68 4.66
CA LEU A 239 -5.45 -6.91 4.63
C LEU A 239 -4.19 -6.77 5.50
N LYS A 240 -3.44 -5.65 5.39
CA LYS A 240 -2.27 -5.40 6.27
C LYS A 240 -2.66 -5.43 7.74
N ARG A 241 -3.80 -4.81 8.12
CA ARG A 241 -4.32 -4.82 9.50
C ARG A 241 -4.66 -6.24 9.95
N THR A 242 -5.34 -7.01 9.11
CA THR A 242 -5.75 -8.40 9.39
C THR A 242 -4.56 -9.31 9.59
N ILE A 243 -3.57 -9.27 8.69
CA ILE A 243 -2.32 -10.04 8.79
C ILE A 243 -1.60 -9.74 10.11
N LYS A 244 -1.43 -8.45 10.43
CA LYS A 244 -0.78 -8.03 11.69
C LYS A 244 -1.53 -8.50 12.93
N ALA A 245 -2.85 -8.39 12.93
CA ALA A 245 -3.66 -8.77 14.07
C ALA A 245 -3.67 -10.28 14.33
N ILE A 246 -3.78 -11.09 13.26
CA ILE A 246 -3.73 -12.55 13.37
C ILE A 246 -2.33 -13.03 13.78
N ALA A 247 -1.26 -12.42 13.25
CA ALA A 247 0.10 -12.73 13.71
C ALA A 247 0.23 -12.46 15.21
N GLN A 248 -0.24 -11.30 15.68
CA GLN A 248 -0.19 -10.94 17.10
C GLN A 248 -0.98 -11.92 17.99
N GLN A 249 -2.18 -12.33 17.57
CA GLN A 249 -2.97 -13.33 18.31
C GLN A 249 -2.24 -14.67 18.48
N GLN A 250 -1.37 -15.00 17.53
CA GLN A 250 -0.58 -16.23 17.55
C GLN A 250 0.83 -16.05 18.13
N GLY A 251 1.09 -14.93 18.83
CA GLY A 251 2.39 -14.67 19.44
C GLY A 251 3.52 -14.41 18.44
N LYS A 252 3.17 -13.89 17.26
CA LYS A 252 4.09 -13.55 16.16
C LYS A 252 4.01 -12.07 15.80
N LEU A 253 4.96 -11.60 15.02
CA LEU A 253 5.00 -10.25 14.47
C LEU A 253 4.97 -10.35 12.93
N ALA A 254 3.97 -9.75 12.28
CA ALA A 254 3.99 -9.56 10.84
C ALA A 254 4.49 -8.15 10.49
N SER A 255 5.40 -8.07 9.53
CA SER A 255 6.03 -6.81 9.10
C SER A 255 5.98 -6.63 7.58
N PHE A 256 5.56 -5.45 7.16
CA PHE A 256 5.57 -4.99 5.77
C PHE A 256 6.73 -4.02 5.53
N MET A 257 7.72 -3.99 6.44
CA MET A 257 8.93 -3.20 6.28
C MET A 257 9.64 -3.59 4.99
N ALA A 258 10.01 -2.61 4.17
CA ALA A 258 10.59 -2.83 2.84
C ALA A 258 11.82 -3.75 2.84
N LYS A 259 12.71 -3.61 3.83
CA LYS A 259 13.95 -4.38 3.94
C LYS A 259 14.27 -4.68 5.40
N PRO A 260 13.72 -5.78 5.96
CA PRO A 260 13.96 -6.15 7.36
C PRO A 260 15.38 -6.67 7.60
N PHE A 261 15.93 -7.44 6.65
CA PHE A 261 17.26 -8.04 6.76
C PHE A 261 18.22 -7.56 5.66
N PRO A 262 19.50 -7.31 6.01
CA PRO A 262 20.53 -7.14 4.99
C PRO A 262 20.76 -8.48 4.27
N GLY A 263 20.95 -8.43 2.95
CA GLY A 263 21.26 -9.61 2.14
C GLY A 263 20.09 -10.54 1.78
N GLN A 264 18.93 -10.44 2.44
CA GLN A 264 17.72 -11.19 2.09
C GLN A 264 16.80 -10.38 1.15
N ALA A 265 15.81 -11.01 0.51
CA ALA A 265 14.82 -10.31 -0.31
C ALA A 265 14.06 -9.23 0.50
N GLY A 266 13.68 -8.13 -0.16
CA GLY A 266 12.80 -7.13 0.47
C GLY A 266 11.33 -7.48 0.28
N SER A 267 10.43 -6.78 0.98
CA SER A 267 8.98 -6.92 0.79
C SER A 267 8.45 -5.89 -0.21
N GLY A 268 7.85 -6.36 -1.30
CA GLY A 268 7.22 -5.59 -2.36
C GLY A 268 5.71 -5.38 -2.19
N LEU A 269 5.22 -4.35 -2.89
CA LEU A 269 3.81 -4.19 -3.24
C LEU A 269 3.76 -4.18 -4.77
N HIS A 270 3.37 -5.30 -5.38
CA HIS A 270 3.18 -5.32 -6.83
C HIS A 270 1.76 -4.86 -7.15
N LEU A 271 1.67 -3.97 -8.13
CA LEU A 271 0.38 -3.47 -8.61
C LEU A 271 0.15 -3.96 -10.03
N HIS A 272 -0.88 -4.77 -10.21
CA HIS A 272 -1.36 -5.19 -11.51
C HIS A 272 -2.42 -4.22 -12.00
N VAL A 273 -2.28 -3.72 -13.23
CA VAL A 273 -3.22 -2.78 -13.83
C VAL A 273 -3.57 -3.20 -15.25
N SER A 274 -4.87 -3.33 -15.51
CA SER A 274 -5.46 -3.35 -16.86
C SER A 274 -6.45 -2.21 -17.01
N LEU A 275 -6.85 -1.92 -18.25
CA LEU A 275 -7.78 -0.86 -18.59
C LEU A 275 -8.89 -1.43 -19.47
N LEU A 276 -10.15 -1.25 -19.06
CA LEU A 276 -11.31 -1.67 -19.83
C LEU A 276 -11.95 -0.48 -20.53
N ASP A 277 -12.43 -0.66 -21.76
CA ASP A 277 -13.30 0.31 -22.43
C ASP A 277 -14.77 0.18 -21.96
N GLY A 278 -15.65 1.06 -22.46
CA GLY A 278 -17.09 1.02 -22.15
C GLY A 278 -17.82 -0.24 -22.62
N ALA A 279 -17.20 -1.08 -23.46
CA ALA A 279 -17.72 -2.38 -23.87
C ALA A 279 -17.13 -3.54 -23.04
N GLY A 280 -16.23 -3.25 -22.10
CA GLY A 280 -15.55 -4.24 -21.27
C GLY A 280 -14.33 -4.89 -21.94
N HIS A 281 -13.85 -4.38 -23.07
CA HIS A 281 -12.64 -4.90 -23.72
C HIS A 281 -11.39 -4.33 -23.06
N ASN A 282 -10.40 -5.18 -22.84
CA ASN A 282 -9.10 -4.76 -22.33
C ASN A 282 -8.29 -4.04 -23.42
N VAL A 283 -8.12 -2.73 -23.28
CA VAL A 283 -7.40 -1.91 -24.27
C VAL A 283 -5.89 -2.11 -24.25
N LEU A 284 -5.35 -2.78 -23.23
CA LEU A 284 -3.93 -3.17 -23.17
C LEU A 284 -3.66 -4.50 -23.88
N ALA A 285 -4.69 -5.23 -24.29
CA ALA A 285 -4.57 -6.53 -24.95
C ALA A 285 -3.58 -6.47 -26.12
N SER A 286 -2.53 -7.28 -26.05
CA SER A 286 -1.36 -7.18 -26.92
C SER A 286 -0.75 -8.54 -27.20
N ALA A 287 -0.23 -8.74 -28.41
CA ALA A 287 0.74 -9.80 -28.68
C ALA A 287 2.16 -9.31 -28.30
N ALA A 288 3.05 -10.21 -27.92
CA ALA A 288 4.39 -9.83 -27.46
C ALA A 288 5.27 -9.21 -28.57
N ASP A 289 5.07 -9.65 -29.80
CA ASP A 289 5.74 -9.16 -31.02
C ASP A 289 5.06 -7.92 -31.62
N ALA A 290 3.81 -7.63 -31.22
CA ALA A 290 3.06 -6.46 -31.64
C ALA A 290 2.27 -5.85 -30.45
N PRO A 291 2.95 -5.13 -29.53
CA PRO A 291 2.30 -4.48 -28.40
C PRO A 291 1.31 -3.41 -28.87
N ALA A 292 0.08 -3.38 -28.34
CA ALA A 292 -0.92 -2.38 -28.69
C ALA A 292 -0.51 -0.97 -28.27
N ASP A 293 -0.97 0.04 -29.01
CA ASP A 293 -0.64 1.45 -28.76
C ASP A 293 -0.96 1.87 -27.31
N PRO A 294 -2.13 1.56 -26.72
CA PRO A 294 -2.41 1.93 -25.33
C PRO A 294 -1.42 1.34 -24.33
N LEU A 295 -0.96 0.10 -24.56
CA LEU A 295 0.06 -0.53 -23.71
C LEU A 295 1.39 0.22 -23.82
N ARG A 296 1.86 0.49 -25.05
CA ARG A 296 3.14 1.20 -25.26
C ARG A 296 3.11 2.60 -24.64
N HIS A 297 2.02 3.34 -24.84
CA HIS A 297 1.86 4.70 -24.32
C HIS A 297 1.76 4.72 -22.79
N ALA A 298 1.03 3.78 -22.18
CA ALA A 298 0.97 3.65 -20.73
C ALA A 298 2.35 3.37 -20.12
N ILE A 299 3.15 2.50 -20.74
CA ILE A 299 4.53 2.21 -20.32
C ILE A 299 5.41 3.46 -20.49
N ALA A 300 5.30 4.18 -21.61
CA ALA A 300 6.06 5.41 -21.82
C ALA A 300 5.76 6.47 -20.75
N GLY A 301 4.50 6.59 -20.33
CA GLY A 301 4.09 7.45 -19.21
C GLY A 301 4.70 7.01 -17.87
N LEU A 302 4.68 5.71 -17.57
CA LEU A 302 5.32 5.14 -16.38
C LEU A 302 6.83 5.41 -16.35
N GLN A 303 7.52 5.26 -17.49
CA GLN A 303 8.94 5.56 -17.62
C GLN A 303 9.25 7.04 -17.40
N ARG A 304 8.44 7.93 -17.99
CA ARG A 304 8.60 9.39 -17.90
C ARG A 304 8.53 9.90 -16.46
N HIS A 305 7.67 9.31 -15.64
CA HIS A 305 7.36 9.81 -14.29
C HIS A 305 7.88 8.92 -13.16
N ALA A 306 8.70 7.92 -13.45
CA ALA A 306 9.22 6.96 -12.46
C ALA A 306 9.95 7.67 -11.31
N ASP A 307 10.83 8.62 -11.64
CA ASP A 307 11.67 9.32 -10.67
C ASP A 307 10.86 10.26 -9.77
N ALA A 308 9.95 11.05 -10.36
CA ALA A 308 9.06 11.93 -9.62
C ALA A 308 8.10 11.17 -8.70
N SER A 309 7.71 9.95 -9.10
CA SER A 309 6.76 9.11 -8.35
C SER A 309 7.44 8.23 -7.30
N LEU A 310 8.78 8.13 -7.30
CA LEU A 310 9.52 7.19 -6.46
C LEU A 310 9.22 7.35 -4.97
N LEU A 311 9.00 8.58 -4.50
CA LEU A 311 8.67 8.85 -3.10
C LEU A 311 7.35 8.19 -2.65
N MET A 312 6.39 8.03 -3.57
CA MET A 312 5.11 7.35 -3.29
C MET A 312 5.26 5.82 -3.27
N PHE A 313 6.31 5.29 -3.91
CA PHE A 313 6.64 3.86 -3.97
C PHE A 313 7.62 3.41 -2.87
N ALA A 314 8.47 4.33 -2.40
CA ALA A 314 9.53 4.11 -1.42
C ALA A 314 9.55 5.28 -0.40
N PRO A 315 8.58 5.33 0.53
CA PRO A 315 8.33 6.53 1.34
C PRO A 315 9.22 6.69 2.57
N HIS A 316 10.12 5.74 2.87
CA HIS A 316 10.93 5.74 4.10
C HIS A 316 12.41 5.44 3.84
N ALA A 317 13.30 5.80 4.76
CA ALA A 317 14.73 5.45 4.69
C ALA A 317 14.99 3.96 4.45
N ASN A 318 14.17 3.08 5.04
CA ASN A 318 14.33 1.65 4.87
C ASN A 318 13.98 1.18 3.44
N SER A 319 13.04 1.85 2.77
CA SER A 319 12.62 1.52 1.41
C SER A 319 13.80 1.50 0.43
N TYR A 320 14.74 2.44 0.57
CA TYR A 320 15.88 2.57 -0.33
C TYR A 320 16.93 1.46 -0.20
N ARG A 321 16.86 0.66 0.88
CA ARG A 321 17.72 -0.53 1.05
C ARG A 321 17.27 -1.70 0.17
N ARG A 322 16.10 -1.61 -0.47
CA ARG A 322 15.63 -2.56 -1.50
C ARG A 322 16.36 -2.37 -2.84
N PHE A 323 16.75 -1.15 -3.19
CA PHE A 323 17.38 -0.83 -4.48
C PHE A 323 18.87 -1.21 -4.51
N VAL A 324 19.12 -2.51 -4.51
CA VAL A 324 20.46 -3.11 -4.66
C VAL A 324 20.44 -4.09 -5.84
N SER A 325 21.56 -4.21 -6.54
CA SER A 325 21.67 -5.13 -7.68
C SER A 325 21.40 -6.59 -7.28
N ASN A 326 20.79 -7.36 -8.19
CA ASN A 326 20.47 -8.78 -8.05
C ASN A 326 19.55 -9.17 -6.87
N ALA A 327 18.71 -8.24 -6.36
CA ALA A 327 17.79 -8.50 -5.25
C ALA A 327 16.30 -8.51 -5.65
N PHE A 328 15.99 -8.85 -6.91
CA PHE A 328 14.62 -8.90 -7.45
C PHE A 328 13.85 -7.56 -7.45
N VAL A 329 14.55 -6.45 -7.18
CA VAL A 329 13.99 -5.10 -7.21
C VAL A 329 14.50 -4.40 -8.46
N PRO A 330 13.60 -3.88 -9.30
CA PRO A 330 14.00 -3.22 -10.53
C PRO A 330 14.73 -1.91 -10.23
N LEU A 331 15.81 -1.67 -10.97
CA LEU A 331 16.74 -0.56 -10.73
C LEU A 331 16.46 0.66 -11.60
N ASP A 332 15.71 0.45 -12.67
CA ASP A 332 15.27 1.41 -13.66
C ASP A 332 13.80 1.13 -14.03
N ALA A 333 13.17 2.03 -14.78
CA ALA A 333 11.83 1.83 -15.31
C ALA A 333 11.83 0.92 -16.55
N SER A 334 12.69 -0.11 -16.58
CA SER A 334 12.70 -1.09 -17.66
C SER A 334 11.39 -1.87 -17.72
N TRP A 335 11.07 -2.39 -18.89
CA TRP A 335 9.85 -3.16 -19.12
C TRP A 335 10.09 -4.34 -20.05
N GLY A 336 9.18 -5.31 -20.05
CA GLY A 336 9.28 -6.49 -20.91
C GLY A 336 8.20 -7.53 -20.66
N PHE A 337 7.98 -8.38 -21.67
CA PHE A 337 7.02 -9.48 -21.61
C PHE A 337 7.58 -10.65 -20.82
N ASN A 338 6.78 -11.13 -19.87
CA ASN A 338 7.07 -12.26 -19.00
C ASN A 338 8.49 -12.25 -18.39
N ASN A 339 8.99 -11.06 -18.04
CA ASN A 339 10.34 -10.88 -17.54
C ASN A 339 10.29 -10.41 -16.07
N ARG A 340 10.71 -11.25 -15.12
CA ARG A 340 10.71 -10.91 -13.68
C ARG A 340 11.89 -10.00 -13.26
N THR A 341 12.78 -9.66 -14.20
CA THR A 341 13.96 -8.80 -13.93
C THR A 341 13.72 -7.31 -14.22
N VAL A 342 12.56 -6.95 -14.79
CA VAL A 342 12.21 -5.55 -15.13
C VAL A 342 11.26 -4.91 -14.11
N ALA A 343 11.13 -3.58 -14.13
CA ALA A 343 10.18 -2.85 -13.28
C ALA A 343 8.72 -3.02 -13.70
N LEU A 344 8.49 -2.96 -15.01
CA LEU A 344 7.18 -2.93 -15.62
C LEU A 344 7.00 -4.22 -16.42
N ARG A 345 6.54 -5.27 -15.75
CA ARG A 345 6.40 -6.61 -16.35
C ARG A 345 5.04 -6.73 -17.02
N ILE A 346 4.97 -7.34 -18.19
CA ILE A 346 3.70 -7.78 -18.80
C ILE A 346 3.58 -9.29 -18.58
N PRO A 347 2.79 -9.78 -17.60
CA PRO A 347 2.72 -11.19 -17.29
C PRO A 347 2.15 -12.01 -18.45
N HIS A 348 2.55 -13.27 -18.54
CA HIS A 348 1.91 -14.20 -19.47
C HIS A 348 0.42 -14.33 -19.11
N SER A 349 -0.43 -14.08 -20.10
CA SER A 349 -1.88 -14.03 -19.95
C SER A 349 -2.56 -14.11 -21.33
N ASP A 350 -3.86 -14.37 -21.34
CA ASP A 350 -4.69 -14.15 -22.50
C ASP A 350 -4.96 -12.64 -22.72
N ALA A 351 -5.61 -12.31 -23.84
CA ALA A 351 -5.94 -10.93 -24.20
C ALA A 351 -6.81 -10.22 -23.14
N HIS A 352 -7.72 -10.95 -22.48
CA HIS A 352 -8.58 -10.38 -21.45
C HIS A 352 -7.79 -10.00 -20.19
N ASN A 353 -6.76 -10.78 -19.85
CA ASN A 353 -5.97 -10.62 -18.63
C ASN A 353 -4.61 -9.92 -18.84
N THR A 354 -4.38 -9.34 -20.03
CA THR A 354 -3.18 -8.55 -20.33
C THR A 354 -3.10 -7.34 -19.41
N ARG A 355 -1.99 -7.18 -18.70
CA ARG A 355 -1.86 -6.15 -17.66
C ARG A 355 -0.40 -5.75 -17.47
N ILE A 356 -0.20 -4.55 -16.95
CA ILE A 356 1.10 -4.09 -16.47
C ILE A 356 1.22 -4.48 -14.99
N GLU A 357 2.28 -5.18 -14.64
CA GLU A 357 2.70 -5.45 -13.27
C GLU A 357 3.82 -4.46 -12.91
N HIS A 358 3.50 -3.50 -12.03
CA HIS A 358 4.44 -2.53 -11.51
C HIS A 358 5.10 -3.06 -10.24
N ARG A 359 6.44 -3.21 -10.27
CA ARG A 359 7.22 -3.93 -9.25
C ARG A 359 8.12 -3.05 -8.38
N ILE A 360 8.06 -1.72 -8.55
CA ILE A 360 8.96 -0.78 -7.85
C ILE A 360 8.55 -0.61 -6.37
N ALA A 361 7.25 -0.55 -6.09
CA ALA A 361 6.74 -0.19 -4.77
C ALA A 361 7.11 -1.21 -3.69
N GLY A 362 7.43 -0.69 -2.49
CA GLY A 362 7.62 -1.48 -1.29
C GLY A 362 6.32 -1.80 -0.60
N ALA A 363 6.29 -2.88 0.17
CA ALA A 363 5.16 -3.23 1.02
C ALA A 363 4.85 -2.16 2.09
N ASP A 364 5.79 -1.25 2.35
CA ASP A 364 5.66 -0.09 3.22
C ASP A 364 5.00 1.12 2.53
N ALA A 365 4.78 1.07 1.22
CA ALA A 365 4.03 2.10 0.50
C ALA A 365 2.54 2.11 0.90
N ASN A 366 1.95 3.31 0.82
CA ASN A 366 0.51 3.49 0.93
C ASN A 366 -0.17 2.99 -0.37
N PRO A 367 -1.06 1.98 -0.32
CA PRO A 367 -1.66 1.42 -1.53
C PRO A 367 -2.42 2.43 -2.40
N TYR A 368 -3.11 3.41 -1.80
CA TYR A 368 -3.81 4.44 -2.58
C TYR A 368 -2.82 5.33 -3.34
N LEU A 369 -1.72 5.73 -2.69
CA LEU A 369 -0.72 6.59 -3.31
C LEU A 369 0.08 5.82 -4.37
N ALA A 370 0.44 4.56 -4.12
CA ALA A 370 1.08 3.71 -5.11
C ALA A 370 0.18 3.53 -6.35
N ALA A 371 -1.11 3.26 -6.16
CA ALA A 371 -2.09 3.17 -7.25
C ALA A 371 -2.26 4.50 -7.99
N ALA A 372 -2.38 5.61 -7.26
CA ALA A 372 -2.52 6.93 -7.85
C ALA A 372 -1.30 7.29 -8.72
N ALA A 373 -0.09 7.02 -8.26
CA ALA A 373 1.14 7.24 -9.01
C ALA A 373 1.20 6.43 -10.31
N VAL A 374 0.94 5.12 -10.24
CA VAL A 374 0.93 4.25 -11.43
C VAL A 374 -0.15 4.70 -12.42
N LEU A 375 -1.37 4.89 -11.95
CA LEU A 375 -2.51 5.26 -12.80
C LEU A 375 -2.34 6.65 -13.42
N ALA A 376 -1.84 7.63 -12.68
CA ALA A 376 -1.61 8.98 -13.20
C ALA A 376 -0.52 8.98 -14.28
N ALA A 377 0.54 8.19 -14.10
CA ALA A 377 1.61 8.08 -15.09
C ALA A 377 1.11 7.37 -16.36
N MET A 378 0.32 6.29 -16.23
CA MET A 378 -0.33 5.64 -17.36
C MET A 378 -1.28 6.60 -18.09
N LEU A 379 -2.09 7.36 -17.35
CA LEU A 379 -3.01 8.35 -17.89
C LEU A 379 -2.29 9.46 -18.67
N ASP A 380 -1.19 9.99 -18.14
CA ASP A 380 -0.35 10.97 -18.85
C ASP A 380 0.27 10.36 -20.11
N GLY A 381 0.67 9.09 -20.07
CA GLY A 381 1.12 8.34 -21.24
C GLY A 381 0.06 8.25 -22.34
N LEU A 382 -1.18 7.90 -21.98
CA LEU A 382 -2.32 7.83 -22.90
C LEU A 382 -2.68 9.20 -23.49
N ARG A 383 -2.58 10.27 -22.70
CA ARG A 383 -2.89 11.65 -23.13
C ARG A 383 -1.76 12.29 -23.93
N LYS A 384 -0.51 11.91 -23.66
CA LYS A 384 0.69 12.40 -24.34
C LYS A 384 1.47 11.19 -24.89
N PRO A 385 0.95 10.57 -25.98
CA PRO A 385 1.53 9.39 -26.59
C PRO A 385 3.02 9.55 -26.85
N ALA A 386 3.79 8.54 -26.46
CA ALA A 386 5.18 8.39 -26.77
C ALA A 386 5.51 6.90 -26.91
N GLU A 387 6.62 6.61 -27.57
CA GLU A 387 7.16 5.26 -27.60
C GLU A 387 8.01 5.03 -26.33
N PRO A 388 7.82 3.91 -25.63
CA PRO A 388 8.68 3.55 -24.51
C PRO A 388 10.07 3.12 -25.02
N THR A 389 11.00 2.86 -24.11
CA THR A 389 12.25 2.18 -24.48
C THR A 389 11.95 0.81 -25.11
N ALA A 390 12.92 0.20 -25.80
CA ALA A 390 12.75 -1.17 -26.26
C ALA A 390 12.47 -2.13 -25.08
N PRO A 391 11.57 -3.13 -25.22
CA PRO A 391 11.34 -4.11 -24.18
C PRO A 391 12.60 -4.96 -23.97
N ILE A 392 12.96 -5.19 -22.71
CA ILE A 392 14.14 -6.00 -22.36
C ILE A 392 13.83 -7.48 -22.52
N SER A 393 14.65 -8.15 -23.33
CA SER A 393 14.72 -9.61 -23.41
C SER A 393 15.91 -10.12 -22.58
N GLY A 394 15.75 -11.26 -21.90
CA GLY A 394 16.79 -11.81 -21.04
C GLY A 394 16.93 -11.07 -19.70
N ASN A 395 18.16 -10.96 -19.18
CA ASN A 395 18.42 -10.41 -17.84
C ASN A 395 18.58 -8.88 -17.89
N ALA A 396 17.62 -8.14 -17.33
CA ALA A 396 17.69 -6.69 -17.25
C ALA A 396 18.85 -6.20 -16.37
N TYR A 397 19.22 -6.92 -15.30
CA TYR A 397 20.33 -6.53 -14.43
C TYR A 397 21.68 -6.48 -15.16
N ALA A 398 21.83 -7.25 -16.24
CA ALA A 398 23.04 -7.25 -17.07
C ALA A 398 23.01 -6.19 -18.19
N GLN A 399 21.87 -5.55 -18.42
CA GLN A 399 21.63 -4.61 -19.53
C GLN A 399 21.38 -3.18 -19.04
N SER A 400 20.91 -3.01 -17.79
CA SER A 400 20.66 -1.71 -17.17
C SER A 400 21.92 -1.14 -16.52
N VAL A 401 22.12 0.18 -16.62
CA VAL A 401 23.09 0.90 -15.80
C VAL A 401 22.45 1.23 -14.46
N PHE A 402 22.98 0.69 -13.36
CA PHE A 402 22.48 1.00 -12.03
C PHE A 402 22.68 2.49 -11.72
N THR A 403 21.57 3.19 -11.48
CA THR A 403 21.59 4.54 -10.91
C THR A 403 21.17 4.44 -9.44
N PRO A 404 22.08 4.72 -8.49
CA PRO A 404 21.74 4.70 -7.08
C PRO A 404 20.56 5.62 -6.78
N ARG A 405 19.52 5.07 -6.14
CA ARG A 405 18.37 5.83 -5.67
C ARG A 405 18.62 6.27 -4.23
N SER A 406 18.31 7.51 -3.90
CA SER A 406 18.42 8.04 -2.54
C SER A 406 17.11 8.66 -2.08
N TRP A 407 16.86 8.64 -0.76
CA TRP A 407 15.64 9.22 -0.21
C TRP A 407 15.58 10.73 -0.44
N GLN A 408 16.69 11.45 -0.25
CA GLN A 408 16.76 12.88 -0.57
C GLN A 408 16.44 13.15 -2.04
N GLY A 409 17.03 12.39 -2.97
CA GLY A 409 16.78 12.60 -4.40
C GLY A 409 15.32 12.35 -4.79
N ALA A 410 14.64 11.39 -4.16
CA ALA A 410 13.21 11.16 -4.37
C ALA A 410 12.34 12.29 -3.79
N VAL A 411 12.71 12.84 -2.62
CA VAL A 411 12.03 14.00 -2.03
C VAL A 411 12.17 15.23 -2.93
N ASP A 412 13.39 15.51 -3.41
CA ASP A 412 13.67 16.64 -4.30
C ASP A 412 12.91 16.50 -5.63
N ALA A 413 12.94 15.30 -6.24
CA ALA A 413 12.23 15.01 -7.47
C ALA A 413 10.70 15.15 -7.32
N PHE A 414 10.15 14.73 -6.19
CA PHE A 414 8.73 14.85 -5.90
C PHE A 414 8.31 16.31 -5.71
N LEU A 415 9.03 17.07 -4.86
CA LEU A 415 8.74 18.47 -4.57
C LEU A 415 8.96 19.39 -5.79
N GLY A 416 9.91 19.06 -6.67
CA GLY A 416 10.20 19.82 -7.88
C GLY A 416 9.34 19.47 -9.10
N SER A 417 8.47 18.46 -9.03
CA SER A 417 7.77 17.94 -10.20
C SER A 417 6.45 18.64 -10.50
N ALA A 418 6.34 19.23 -11.69
CA ALA A 418 5.07 19.75 -12.20
C ALA A 418 4.01 18.64 -12.37
N PHE A 419 4.43 17.44 -12.79
CA PHE A 419 3.53 16.29 -12.93
C PHE A 419 2.82 15.94 -11.61
N ILE A 420 3.56 15.93 -10.50
CA ILE A 420 2.99 15.65 -9.17
C ILE A 420 1.94 16.72 -8.82
N GLY A 421 2.27 18.00 -8.96
CA GLY A 421 1.36 19.11 -8.66
C GLY A 421 0.10 19.12 -9.56
N GLU A 422 0.23 18.81 -10.84
CA GLU A 422 -0.88 18.76 -11.79
C GLU A 422 -1.82 17.58 -11.52
N GLN A 423 -1.27 16.37 -11.37
CA GLN A 423 -2.05 15.15 -11.22
C GLN A 423 -2.66 15.00 -9.83
N PHE A 424 -1.90 15.31 -8.78
CA PHE A 424 -2.32 15.05 -7.40
C PHE A 424 -2.71 16.32 -6.62
N GLY A 425 -2.44 17.50 -7.17
CA GLY A 425 -2.68 18.79 -6.51
C GLY A 425 -1.45 19.31 -5.79
N THR A 426 -1.25 20.63 -5.86
CA THR A 426 -0.09 21.31 -5.24
C THR A 426 -0.10 21.23 -3.72
N GLN A 427 -1.28 21.19 -3.09
CA GLN A 427 -1.38 21.00 -1.64
C GLN A 427 -0.90 19.61 -1.22
N PHE A 428 -1.30 18.54 -1.91
CA PHE A 428 -0.81 17.19 -1.64
C PHE A 428 0.70 17.10 -1.86
N GLN A 429 1.21 17.66 -2.97
CA GLN A 429 2.65 17.72 -3.25
C GLN A 429 3.42 18.36 -2.11
N HIS A 430 2.95 19.52 -1.64
CA HIS A 430 3.58 20.22 -0.53
C HIS A 430 3.52 19.38 0.75
N VAL A 431 2.32 18.95 1.18
CA VAL A 431 2.14 18.26 2.46
C VAL A 431 2.93 16.94 2.52
N PHE A 432 2.76 16.06 1.52
CA PHE A 432 3.45 14.78 1.52
C PHE A 432 4.98 14.96 1.37
N GLY A 433 5.42 15.88 0.52
CA GLY A 433 6.83 16.18 0.34
C GLY A 433 7.48 16.71 1.61
N GLN A 434 6.86 17.67 2.30
CA GLN A 434 7.36 18.24 3.56
C GLN A 434 7.35 17.23 4.69
N GLN A 435 6.31 16.39 4.78
CA GLN A 435 6.27 15.27 5.73
C GLN A 435 7.48 14.35 5.55
N LYS A 436 7.80 13.96 4.31
CA LYS A 436 8.95 13.09 4.02
C LYS A 436 10.30 13.77 4.17
N GLN A 437 10.38 15.07 3.86
CA GLN A 437 11.58 15.86 4.12
C GLN A 437 11.87 15.92 5.63
N ARG A 438 10.85 16.12 6.48
CA ARG A 438 11.01 16.10 7.95
C ARG A 438 11.49 14.75 8.45
N GLU A 439 10.80 13.66 8.06
CA GLU A 439 11.21 12.29 8.42
C GLU A 439 12.65 11.97 8.00
N LEU A 440 13.07 12.45 6.82
CA LEU A 440 14.44 12.30 6.33
C LEU A 440 15.47 13.03 7.20
N LEU A 441 15.20 14.28 7.55
CA LEU A 441 16.09 15.08 8.42
C LEU A 441 16.21 14.44 9.82
N ASP A 442 15.09 13.99 10.39
CA ASP A 442 15.08 13.30 11.69
C ASP A 442 15.82 11.96 11.66
N TYR A 443 15.76 11.26 10.55
CA TYR A 443 16.52 10.03 10.35
C TYR A 443 18.03 10.30 10.19
N GLN A 444 18.43 11.36 9.49
CA GLN A 444 19.83 11.68 9.22
C GLN A 444 20.63 12.07 10.48
N VAL A 445 19.97 12.59 11.51
CA VAL A 445 20.63 12.94 12.79
C VAL A 445 20.84 11.73 13.70
N GLN A 446 20.29 10.55 13.35
CA GLN A 446 20.51 9.32 14.12
C GLN A 446 21.92 8.78 13.87
N VAL A 447 22.60 8.36 14.94
CA VAL A 447 23.94 7.75 14.88
C VAL A 447 23.79 6.23 15.03
N PRO A 448 23.90 5.43 13.94
CA PRO A 448 23.76 3.98 14.01
C PRO A 448 24.98 3.31 14.63
N ASP A 449 24.80 2.08 15.14
CA ASP A 449 25.89 1.26 15.71
C ASP A 449 27.10 1.10 14.78
N LEU A 450 26.84 1.09 13.46
CA LEU A 450 27.87 0.99 12.44
C LEU A 450 28.85 2.17 12.48
N ASP A 451 28.37 3.36 12.85
CA ASP A 451 29.20 4.55 12.95
C ASP A 451 30.15 4.45 14.15
N TYR A 452 29.65 3.99 15.30
CA TYR A 452 30.51 3.73 16.46
C TYR A 452 31.56 2.66 16.14
N ALA A 453 31.17 1.58 15.46
CA ALA A 453 32.08 0.49 15.10
C ALA A 453 33.19 0.93 14.13
N ARG A 454 32.92 1.89 13.23
CA ARG A 454 33.87 2.33 12.21
C ARG A 454 34.68 3.55 12.62
N TYR A 455 34.05 4.52 13.26
CA TYR A 455 34.62 5.87 13.39
C TYR A 455 35.09 6.18 14.82
N LEU A 456 34.42 5.69 15.87
CA LEU A 456 34.66 6.12 17.26
C LEU A 456 36.12 6.00 17.73
N ARG A 457 36.86 5.02 17.22
CA ARG A 457 38.30 4.82 17.55
C ARG A 457 39.24 5.12 16.38
N THR A 458 38.71 5.38 15.19
CA THR A 458 39.49 5.45 13.95
C THR A 458 39.76 6.87 13.52
N VAL A 459 38.74 7.76 13.59
CA VAL A 459 38.84 9.16 13.15
C VAL A 459 39.10 10.10 14.32
#